data_AF-A0A0G0W5L0-F1
#
_entry.id   AF-A0A0G0W5L0-F1
#
_cell.length_a   1.000
_cell.length_b   1.000
_cell.length_c   1.000
_cell.angle_alpha   90.00
_cell.angle_beta   90.00
_cell.angle_gamma   90.00
#
_symmetry.space_group_name_H-M   'P 1'
#
loop_
_entity.id
_entity.type
_entity.pdbx_description
1 polymer ?
#
loop_
_entity_poly.entity_id
_entity_poly.type
_entity_poly.pdbx_seq_one_letter_code
_entity_poly.pdbx_strand_id
1 'polypeptide(L)'
;MYQNIQLGARVIEKHLTLDNNLPGPDHEASLEPKEFLDMVRSIRIIERALGNGKKKPTPVEIKNKKMVRKGVYAKRYIPKGKLLSLDDMICKRPEAHCLANNIWNMINIPAKKNFNQNDPIL
;
A
#
# COMPACT_ATOMS: atom_id res chain seq x y z
N MET A 1 -25.55 -2.14 -4.35
CA MET A 1 -25.65 -2.86 -3.06
C MET A 1 -24.34 -2.88 -2.27
N TYR A 2 -23.25 -3.45 -2.80
CA TYR A 2 -21.99 -3.61 -2.03
C TYR A 2 -21.33 -2.31 -1.55
N GLN A 3 -21.51 -1.20 -2.29
CA GLN A 3 -21.02 0.13 -1.89
C GLN A 3 -21.65 0.61 -0.58
N ASN A 4 -22.92 0.25 -0.31
CA ASN A 4 -23.61 0.67 0.91
C ASN A 4 -22.93 0.11 2.17
N ILE A 5 -22.33 -1.08 2.08
CA ILE A 5 -21.57 -1.71 3.18
C ILE A 5 -20.34 -0.86 3.51
N GLN A 6 -19.65 -0.35 2.49
CA GLN A 6 -18.49 0.53 2.66
C GLN A 6 -18.89 1.87 3.27
N LEU A 7 -20.09 2.37 2.94
CA LEU A 7 -20.68 3.57 3.52
C LEU A 7 -21.29 3.35 4.92
N GLY A 8 -21.23 2.12 5.46
CA GLY A 8 -21.61 1.82 6.83
C GLY A 8 -22.98 1.18 7.03
N ALA A 9 -23.65 0.73 5.96
CA ALA A 9 -24.90 -0.02 6.08
C ALA A 9 -24.71 -1.27 6.97
N ARG A 10 -25.68 -1.50 7.86
CA ARG A 10 -25.70 -2.61 8.82
C ARG A 10 -26.77 -3.66 8.53
N VAL A 11 -27.79 -3.25 7.78
CA VAL A 11 -28.91 -4.10 7.38
C VAL A 11 -28.97 -4.05 5.86
N ILE A 12 -29.11 -5.22 5.24
CA ILE A 12 -29.37 -5.34 3.82
C ILE A 12 -30.57 -6.24 3.63
N GLU A 13 -31.52 -5.76 2.85
CA GLU A 13 -32.72 -6.48 2.46
C GLU A 13 -32.72 -6.70 0.95
N LYS A 14 -33.16 -7.88 0.52
CA LYS A 14 -33.28 -8.24 -0.89
C LYS A 14 -34.36 -9.32 -1.04
N HIS A 15 -35.18 -9.21 -2.08
CA HIS A 15 -36.16 -10.24 -2.42
C HIS A 15 -35.48 -11.52 -2.89
N LEU A 16 -36.06 -12.65 -2.49
CA LEU A 16 -35.60 -14.00 -2.84
C LEU A 16 -36.70 -14.72 -3.60
N THR A 17 -36.32 -15.50 -4.59
CA THR A 17 -37.23 -16.39 -5.32
C THR A 17 -36.58 -17.74 -5.57
N LEU A 18 -37.37 -18.73 -5.98
CA LEU A 18 -36.86 -20.05 -6.37
C LEU A 18 -36.49 -20.12 -7.86
N ASP A 19 -37.11 -19.26 -8.67
CA ASP A 19 -36.90 -19.16 -10.12
C ASP A 19 -37.35 -17.77 -10.58
N ASN A 20 -36.45 -17.03 -11.23
CA ASN A 20 -36.71 -15.67 -11.71
C ASN A 20 -37.70 -15.63 -12.90
N ASN A 21 -38.00 -16.77 -13.52
CA ASN A 21 -38.92 -16.88 -14.66
C ASN A 21 -40.38 -17.12 -14.25
N LEU A 22 -40.67 -17.24 -12.95
CA LEU A 22 -42.03 -17.39 -12.45
C LEU A 22 -42.87 -16.14 -12.73
N PRO A 23 -44.20 -16.29 -12.93
CA PRO A 23 -45.07 -15.16 -13.22
C PRO A 23 -45.16 -14.21 -12.03
N GLY A 24 -45.00 -12.92 -12.31
CA GLY A 24 -45.10 -11.85 -11.32
C GLY A 24 -43.89 -10.92 -11.39
N PRO A 25 -44.08 -9.61 -11.22
CA PRO A 25 -43.04 -8.61 -11.47
C PRO A 25 -41.84 -8.71 -10.51
N ASP A 26 -42.04 -9.28 -9.33
CA ASP A 26 -40.99 -9.37 -8.30
C ASP A 26 -40.03 -10.54 -8.53
N HIS A 27 -40.41 -11.56 -9.30
CA HIS A 27 -39.57 -12.74 -9.55
C HIS A 27 -38.35 -12.37 -10.40
N GLU A 28 -38.53 -11.59 -11.46
CA GLU A 28 -37.45 -11.14 -12.35
C GLU A 28 -36.39 -10.29 -11.59
N ALA A 29 -36.81 -9.52 -10.59
CA ALA A 29 -35.94 -8.63 -9.82
C ALA A 29 -35.34 -9.25 -8.54
N SER A 30 -35.73 -10.49 -8.20
CA SER A 30 -35.29 -11.22 -7.01
C SER A 30 -33.96 -11.95 -7.22
N LEU A 31 -33.40 -12.48 -6.14
CA LEU A 31 -32.26 -13.40 -6.23
C LEU A 31 -32.74 -14.85 -6.09
N GLU A 32 -32.13 -15.75 -6.85
CA GLU A 32 -32.25 -17.17 -6.60
C GLU A 32 -31.37 -17.61 -5.42
N PRO A 33 -31.57 -18.81 -4.83
CA PRO A 33 -30.86 -19.22 -3.61
C PRO A 33 -29.33 -19.21 -3.76
N LYS A 34 -28.82 -19.58 -4.95
CA LYS A 34 -27.39 -19.56 -5.24
C LYS A 34 -26.83 -18.13 -5.28
N GLU A 35 -27.54 -17.23 -5.95
CA GLU A 35 -27.13 -15.83 -6.08
C GLU A 35 -27.18 -15.12 -4.72
N PHE A 36 -28.19 -15.43 -3.90
CA PHE A 36 -28.26 -14.93 -2.53
C PHE A 36 -27.09 -15.43 -1.67
N LEU A 37 -26.72 -16.71 -1.80
CA LEU A 37 -25.54 -17.25 -1.13
C LEU A 37 -24.25 -16.54 -1.54
N ASP A 38 -24.08 -16.29 -2.84
CA ASP A 38 -22.91 -15.58 -3.37
C ASP A 38 -22.89 -14.10 -2.95
N MET A 39 -24.05 -13.47 -2.85
CA MET A 39 -24.22 -12.15 -2.28
C MET A 39 -23.78 -12.10 -0.82
N VAL A 40 -24.26 -13.03 0.01
CA VAL A 40 -23.87 -13.12 1.43
C VAL A 40 -22.36 -13.35 1.57
N ARG A 41 -21.77 -14.25 0.79
CA ARG A 41 -20.32 -14.48 0.77
C ARG A 41 -19.56 -13.20 0.41
N SER A 42 -20.00 -12.50 -0.63
CA SER A 42 -19.39 -11.25 -1.07
C SER A 42 -19.45 -10.17 0.00
N ILE A 43 -20.58 -10.03 0.70
CA ILE A 43 -20.72 -9.11 1.85
C ILE A 43 -19.66 -9.43 2.91
N ARG A 44 -19.52 -10.71 3.31
CA ARG A 44 -18.56 -11.13 4.35
C ARG A 44 -17.11 -10.91 3.94
N ILE A 45 -16.78 -11.07 2.65
CA ILE A 45 -15.45 -10.75 2.12
C ILE A 45 -15.18 -9.24 2.25
N ILE A 46 -16.14 -8.40 1.85
CA ILE A 46 -16.00 -6.94 1.92
C ILE A 46 -15.86 -6.47 3.36
N GLU A 47 -16.67 -6.97 4.29
CA GLU A 47 -16.56 -6.63 5.72
C GLU A 47 -15.17 -6.93 6.28
N ARG A 48 -14.56 -8.05 5.89
CA ARG A 48 -13.18 -8.38 6.28
C ARG A 48 -12.17 -7.45 5.61
N ALA A 49 -12.37 -7.13 4.33
CA ALA A 49 -11.47 -6.29 3.55
C ALA A 49 -11.46 -4.82 4.03
N LEU A 50 -12.57 -4.30 4.56
CA LEU A 50 -12.65 -2.96 5.15
C LEU A 50 -11.68 -2.78 6.34
N GLY A 51 -11.37 -3.86 7.05
CA GLY A 51 -10.41 -3.85 8.14
C GLY A 51 -10.85 -2.94 9.29
N ASN A 52 -9.90 -2.24 9.91
CA ASN A 52 -10.13 -1.43 11.12
C ASN A 52 -9.82 0.07 10.93
N GLY A 53 -9.66 0.52 9.68
CA GLY A 53 -9.33 1.91 9.35
C GLY A 53 -7.93 2.39 9.75
N LYS A 54 -7.10 1.56 10.41
CA LYS A 54 -5.74 1.95 10.79
C LYS A 54 -4.76 1.73 9.64
N LYS A 55 -4.28 2.82 9.03
CA LYS A 55 -3.23 2.78 7.99
C LYS A 55 -1.87 2.43 8.61
N LYS A 56 -1.56 1.14 8.68
CA LYS A 56 -0.27 0.62 9.17
C LYS A 56 0.23 -0.51 8.26
N PRO A 57 1.55 -0.66 8.09
CA PRO A 57 2.09 -1.78 7.35
C PRO A 57 1.80 -3.09 8.09
N THR A 58 1.54 -4.14 7.32
CA THR A 58 1.45 -5.51 7.79
C THR A 58 2.83 -6.04 8.20
N PRO A 59 2.90 -7.11 9.01
CA PRO A 59 4.18 -7.73 9.38
C PRO A 59 5.04 -8.14 8.17
N VAL A 60 4.41 -8.60 7.08
CA VAL A 60 5.11 -8.96 5.83
C VAL A 60 5.67 -7.72 5.14
N GLU A 61 4.90 -6.63 5.07
CA GLU A 61 5.39 -5.36 4.52
C GLU A 61 6.53 -4.77 5.36
N ILE A 62 6.48 -4.91 6.69
CA ILE A 62 7.57 -4.47 7.58
C ILE A 62 8.87 -5.23 7.29
N LYS A 63 8.81 -6.54 7.04
CA LYS A 63 9.99 -7.34 6.66
C LYS A 63 10.55 -6.88 5.31
N ASN A 64 9.69 -6.64 4.33
CA ASN A 64 10.10 -6.24 2.98
C ASN A 64 10.58 -4.79 2.88
N LYS A 65 10.21 -3.96 3.86
CA LYS A 65 10.51 -2.53 3.97
C LYS A 65 11.98 -2.19 3.66
N LYS A 66 12.94 -2.93 4.25
CA LYS A 66 14.37 -2.69 4.05
C LYS A 66 14.79 -2.89 2.60
N MET A 67 14.23 -3.87 1.89
CA MET A 67 14.59 -4.15 0.50
C MET A 67 13.96 -3.17 -0.49
N VAL A 68 12.74 -2.70 -0.21
CA VAL A 68 11.97 -1.88 -1.16
C VAL A 68 12.15 -0.38 -0.96
N ARG A 69 12.57 0.07 0.23
CA ARG A 69 12.85 1.48 0.50
C ARG A 69 14.13 1.93 -0.19
N LYS A 70 14.14 3.20 -0.57
CA LYS A 70 15.33 3.81 -1.16
C LYS A 70 16.18 4.46 -0.06
N GLY A 71 17.46 4.11 -0.06
CA GLY A 71 18.51 4.84 0.65
C GLY A 71 19.22 5.85 -0.24
N VAL A 72 19.99 6.74 0.38
CA VAL A 72 20.91 7.66 -0.29
C VAL A 72 22.28 6.99 -0.39
N TYR A 73 22.82 6.96 -1.61
CA TYR A 73 24.10 6.37 -1.96
C TYR A 73 24.96 7.39 -2.68
N ALA A 74 26.28 7.19 -2.67
CA ALA A 74 27.21 8.01 -3.44
C ALA A 74 27.08 7.70 -4.94
N LYS A 75 26.80 8.72 -5.75
CA LYS A 75 26.72 8.60 -7.22
C LYS A 75 28.09 8.44 -7.86
N ARG A 76 29.13 8.96 -7.20
CA ARG A 76 30.53 8.97 -7.61
C ARG A 76 31.42 8.94 -6.37
N TYR A 77 32.74 8.93 -6.54
CA TYR A 77 33.66 9.09 -5.42
C TYR A 77 33.49 10.45 -4.73
N ILE A 78 33.41 10.46 -3.40
CA ILE A 78 33.28 11.66 -2.55
C ILE A 78 34.40 11.63 -1.51
N PRO A 79 35.37 12.55 -1.55
CA PRO A 79 36.42 12.62 -0.54
C PRO A 79 35.88 13.17 0.80
N LYS A 80 36.51 12.75 1.90
CA LYS A 80 36.23 13.24 3.26
C LYS A 80 36.35 14.76 3.29
N GLY A 81 35.42 15.42 3.97
CA GLY A 81 35.36 16.87 4.14
C GLY A 81 34.70 17.62 2.98
N LYS A 82 34.48 17.01 1.82
CA LYS A 82 33.74 17.64 0.72
C LYS A 82 32.29 17.90 1.14
N LEU A 83 31.78 19.10 0.84
CA LEU A 83 30.36 19.43 1.00
C LEU A 83 29.52 18.64 0.00
N LEU A 84 28.55 17.90 0.51
CA LEU A 84 27.67 17.07 -0.31
C LEU A 84 26.74 17.93 -1.16
N SER A 85 26.59 17.55 -2.42
CA SER A 85 25.64 18.13 -3.36
C SER A 85 24.71 17.05 -3.93
N LEU A 86 23.61 17.45 -4.58
CA LEU A 86 22.73 16.50 -5.27
C LEU A 86 23.46 15.74 -6.40
N ASP A 87 24.49 16.33 -7.00
CA ASP A 87 25.29 15.70 -8.04
C ASP A 87 26.24 14.61 -7.53
N ASP A 88 26.48 14.59 -6.23
CA ASP A 88 27.30 13.58 -5.55
C ASP A 88 26.46 12.40 -5.06
N MET A 89 25.14 12.55 -4.96
CA MET A 89 24.24 11.59 -4.33
C MET A 89 23.24 10.96 -5.31
N ILE A 90 22.77 9.76 -5.00
CA ILE A 90 21.74 9.06 -5.77
C ILE A 90 20.86 8.22 -4.85
N CYS A 91 19.55 8.21 -5.11
CA CYS A 91 18.60 7.40 -4.35
C CYS A 91 18.41 6.03 -5.01
N LYS A 92 18.84 4.95 -4.36
CA LYS A 92 18.72 3.57 -4.84
C LYS A 92 18.12 2.68 -3.76
N ARG A 93 17.66 1.49 -4.14
CA ARG A 93 17.32 0.41 -3.21
C ARG A 93 18.59 -0.42 -2.94
N PRO A 94 18.71 -1.11 -1.80
CA PRO A 94 17.77 -1.15 -0.67
C PRO A 94 17.84 0.10 0.22
N GLU A 95 17.23 0.03 1.40
CA GLU A 95 17.36 1.04 2.45
C GLU A 95 18.83 1.19 2.86
N ALA A 96 19.30 2.44 2.94
CA ALA A 96 20.59 2.80 3.52
C ALA A 96 20.36 3.54 4.84
N HIS A 97 21.45 3.91 5.53
CA HIS A 97 21.39 4.68 6.77
C HIS A 97 20.63 5.99 6.58
N CYS A 98 20.96 6.77 5.55
CA CYS A 98 20.13 7.90 5.15
C CYS A 98 19.03 7.44 4.19
N LEU A 99 17.77 7.72 4.57
CA LEU A 99 16.61 7.48 3.71
C LEU A 99 16.52 8.54 2.62
N ALA A 100 16.00 8.16 1.45
CA ALA A 100 15.83 9.08 0.31
C ALA A 100 15.04 10.36 0.67
N ASN A 101 14.09 10.31 1.61
CA ASN A 101 13.32 11.48 2.04
C ASN A 101 14.18 12.53 2.77
N ASN A 102 15.34 12.14 3.29
CA ASN A 102 16.26 13.01 4.02
C ASN A 102 17.41 13.53 3.16
N ILE A 103 17.43 13.25 1.85
CA ILE A 103 18.53 13.66 0.95
C ILE A 103 18.78 15.17 0.98
N TRP A 104 17.71 15.97 1.09
CA TRP A 104 17.80 17.43 1.17
C TRP A 104 18.56 17.92 2.39
N ASN A 105 18.43 17.20 3.51
CA ASN A 105 19.14 17.53 4.74
C ASN A 105 20.64 17.23 4.64
N MET A 106 21.08 16.49 3.62
CA MET A 106 22.50 16.17 3.43
C MET A 106 23.25 17.24 2.64
N ILE A 107 22.54 18.12 1.93
CA ILE A 107 23.16 19.15 1.10
C ILE A 107 23.98 20.09 2.00
N ASN A 108 25.19 20.43 1.57
CA ASN A 108 26.16 21.25 2.31
C ASN A 108 26.61 20.65 3.65
N ILE A 109 26.40 19.36 3.89
CA ILE A 109 27.04 18.64 4.99
C ILE A 109 28.40 18.10 4.51
N PRO A 110 29.50 18.28 5.29
CA PRO A 110 30.78 17.70 4.94
C PRO A 110 30.77 16.17 5.07
N ALA A 111 31.30 15.47 4.06
CA ALA A 111 31.43 14.02 4.06
C ALA A 111 32.31 13.54 5.24
N LYS A 112 31.75 12.70 6.13
CA LYS A 112 32.46 12.21 7.33
C LYS A 112 33.65 11.30 7.01
N LYS A 113 33.65 10.66 5.84
CA LYS A 113 34.68 9.76 5.34
C LYS A 113 34.72 9.82 3.81
N ASN A 114 35.70 9.13 3.22
CA ASN A 114 35.69 8.87 1.79
C ASN A 114 34.55 7.88 1.47
N PHE A 115 33.78 8.17 0.42
CA PHE A 115 32.77 7.27 -0.13
C PHE A 115 33.15 6.93 -1.57
N ASN A 116 33.15 5.64 -1.89
CA ASN A 116 33.23 5.17 -3.27
C ASN A 116 31.87 5.22 -3.94
N GLN A 117 31.84 5.10 -5.26
CA GLN A 117 30.59 4.98 -6.00
C GLN A 117 29.76 3.80 -5.48
N ASN A 118 28.47 4.04 -5.27
CA ASN A 118 27.48 3.12 -4.69
C ASN A 118 27.67 2.81 -3.19
N ASP A 119 28.57 3.48 -2.48
CA ASP A 119 28.60 3.37 -1.02
C ASP A 119 27.35 4.04 -0.41
N PRO A 120 26.74 3.45 0.63
CA PRO A 120 25.65 4.09 1.37
C PRO A 120 26.17 5.31 2.13
N ILE A 121 25.47 6.43 2.01
CA ILE A 121 25.84 7.65 2.75
C ILE A 121 25.29 7.57 4.17
N LEU A 122 26.17 7.87 5.14
CA LEU A 122 25.91 7.85 6.58
C LEU A 122 25.27 9.15 7.06
#